data_AF-O67142-F1
#
_entry.id   AF-O67142-F1
#
_cell.length_a   1.000
_cell.length_b   1.000
_cell.length_c   1.000
_cell.angle_alpha   90.00
_cell.angle_beta   90.00
_cell.angle_gamma   90.00
#
_symmetry.space_group_name_H-M   'P 1'
#
loop_
_entity.id
_entity.type
_entity.pdbx_description
1 polymer ?
#
loop_
_entity_poly.entity_id
_entity_poly.type
_entity_poly.pdbx_seq_one_letter_code
_entity_poly.pdbx_strand_id
1 'polypeptide(L)'
;MDNTYRDEKVNGCGPGDVNLMLELLEKGEKIGGKSADQSSLFVALCRSVGIPAREVFGIRVLPSSFSEGLSIKPGSKDITKAQHCRAEFWAGEWIPVDPADVTKLILKEKLPRNHPRVNFARRYFFGNWDPHWIAYNWGRDFVLEPPQRVKPLNLFGYPYAEVKGEPLNWLEPKSFVYRIKLVRA
;
A
#
# COMPACT_ATOMS: atom_id res chain seq x y z
N MET A 1 -9.29 -0.31 -9.71
CA MET A 1 -9.20 -1.79 -9.80
C MET A 1 -9.27 -2.25 -11.26
N ASP A 2 -10.32 -1.88 -12.01
CA ASP A 2 -10.44 -2.29 -13.43
C ASP A 2 -9.51 -1.52 -14.39
N ASN A 3 -9.21 -0.27 -14.05
CA ASN A 3 -8.37 0.61 -14.85
C ASN A 3 -6.94 0.75 -14.31
N THR A 4 -6.57 -0.08 -13.33
CA THR A 4 -5.22 -0.09 -12.73
C THR A 4 -4.58 -1.46 -12.84
N TYR A 5 -3.25 -1.55 -12.75
CA TYR A 5 -2.51 -2.82 -12.67
C TYR A 5 -1.50 -2.85 -11.52
N ARG A 6 -1.09 -4.06 -11.14
CA ARG A 6 -0.02 -4.28 -10.15
C ARG A 6 1.33 -4.29 -10.86
N ASP A 7 2.24 -3.40 -10.45
CA ASP A 7 3.62 -3.37 -10.94
C ASP A 7 4.59 -3.85 -9.85
N GLU A 8 5.32 -4.94 -10.08
CA GLU A 8 6.28 -5.46 -9.10
C GLU A 8 7.61 -4.70 -9.09
N LYS A 9 7.92 -3.95 -10.17
CA LYS A 9 9.16 -3.18 -10.32
C LYS A 9 9.17 -1.90 -9.48
N VAL A 10 7.99 -1.39 -9.10
CA VAL A 10 7.85 -0.23 -8.22
C VAL A 10 8.45 -0.52 -6.85
N ASN A 11 9.25 0.38 -6.30
CA ASN A 11 9.88 0.19 -4.98
C ASN A 11 8.88 0.36 -3.83
N GLY A 12 9.08 -0.40 -2.74
CA GLY A 12 8.24 -0.32 -1.55
C GLY A 12 6.75 -0.55 -1.84
N CYS A 13 5.91 0.34 -1.31
CA CYS A 13 4.47 0.40 -1.58
C CYS A 13 4.13 1.27 -2.80
N GLY A 14 5.12 1.87 -3.45
CA GLY A 14 4.96 2.91 -4.45
C GLY A 14 4.91 4.32 -3.86
N PRO A 15 5.18 5.36 -4.66
CA PRO A 15 5.18 6.75 -4.20
C PRO A 15 3.78 7.31 -3.93
N GLY A 16 2.70 6.75 -4.49
CA GLY A 16 1.38 7.36 -4.32
C GLY A 16 1.26 8.72 -5.04
N ASP A 17 1.97 8.91 -6.15
CA ASP A 17 1.96 10.14 -6.94
C ASP A 17 0.80 10.12 -7.94
N VAL A 18 -0.31 10.74 -7.55
CA VAL A 18 -1.53 10.77 -8.37
C VAL A 18 -1.38 11.68 -9.59
N ASN A 19 -0.62 12.78 -9.48
CA ASN A 19 -0.42 13.68 -10.61
C ASN A 19 0.32 12.96 -11.74
N LEU A 20 1.39 12.23 -11.40
CA LEU A 20 2.11 11.41 -12.37
C LEU A 20 1.18 10.36 -13.01
N MET A 21 0.33 9.69 -12.22
CA MET A 21 -0.63 8.74 -12.78
C MET A 21 -1.63 9.42 -13.74
N LEU A 22 -2.11 10.62 -13.43
CA LEU A 22 -3.00 11.36 -14.33
C LEU A 22 -2.30 11.77 -15.63
N GLU A 23 -1.06 12.24 -15.56
CA GLU A 23 -0.25 12.56 -16.74
C GLU A 23 -0.05 11.34 -17.65
N LEU A 24 0.21 10.17 -17.06
CA LEU A 24 0.32 8.90 -17.80
C LEU A 24 -1.02 8.54 -18.46
N LEU A 25 -2.13 8.72 -17.74
CA LEU A 25 -3.46 8.45 -18.27
C LEU A 25 -3.80 9.37 -19.46
N GLU A 26 -3.47 10.66 -19.38
CA GLU A 26 -3.67 11.65 -20.47
C GLU A 26 -2.86 11.30 -21.73
N LYS A 27 -1.68 10.67 -21.55
CA LYS A 27 -0.85 10.16 -22.65
C LYS A 27 -1.35 8.83 -23.22
N GLY A 28 -2.45 8.28 -22.69
CA GLY A 28 -3.00 6.98 -23.10
C GLY A 28 -2.25 5.78 -22.53
N GLU A 29 -1.41 5.99 -21.51
CA GLU A 29 -0.67 4.92 -20.85
C GLU A 29 -1.51 4.23 -19.76
N LYS A 30 -1.11 3.00 -19.42
CA LYS A 30 -1.73 2.29 -18.29
C LYS A 30 -1.22 2.87 -16.99
N ILE A 31 -2.13 3.12 -16.06
CA ILE A 31 -1.80 3.56 -14.70
C ILE A 31 -1.82 2.38 -13.74
N GLY A 32 -1.00 2.43 -12.70
CA GLY A 32 -0.86 1.32 -11.77
C GLY A 32 0.31 1.51 -10.82
N GLY A 33 0.72 0.41 -10.20
CA GLY A 33 1.81 0.42 -9.25
C GLY A 33 1.57 -0.56 -8.11
N LYS A 34 1.97 -0.19 -6.91
CA LYS A 34 1.76 -0.99 -5.70
C LYS A 34 0.64 -0.40 -4.84
N SER A 35 0.67 -0.69 -3.55
CA SER A 35 -0.42 -0.47 -2.62
C SER A 35 -0.68 1.01 -2.33
N ALA A 36 0.37 1.82 -2.21
CA ALA A 36 0.24 3.25 -2.00
C ALA A 36 -0.26 3.94 -3.27
N ASP A 37 0.22 3.56 -4.46
CA ASP A 37 -0.25 4.12 -5.75
C ASP A 37 -1.76 3.93 -5.90
N GLN A 38 -2.23 2.70 -5.75
CA GLN A 38 -3.64 2.38 -5.96
C GLN A 38 -4.54 2.95 -4.85
N SER A 39 -4.06 3.00 -3.61
CA SER A 39 -4.80 3.63 -2.50
C SER A 39 -4.86 5.15 -2.67
N SER A 40 -3.76 5.80 -3.06
CA SER A 40 -3.71 7.25 -3.28
C SER A 40 -4.62 7.66 -4.43
N LEU A 41 -4.64 6.89 -5.53
CA LEU A 41 -5.56 7.15 -6.64
C LEU A 41 -7.02 7.06 -6.20
N PHE A 42 -7.37 6.05 -5.40
CA PHE A 42 -8.72 5.92 -4.84
C PHE A 42 -9.07 7.10 -3.94
N VAL A 43 -8.18 7.48 -3.01
CA VAL A 43 -8.39 8.61 -2.10
C VAL A 43 -8.55 9.92 -2.87
N ALA A 44 -7.72 10.16 -3.89
CA ALA A 44 -7.83 11.35 -4.73
C ALA A 44 -9.16 11.39 -5.50
N LEU A 45 -9.63 10.25 -6.03
CA LEU A 45 -10.95 10.17 -6.67
C LEU A 45 -12.09 10.47 -5.70
N CYS A 46 -12.05 9.93 -4.47
CA CYS A 46 -13.06 10.24 -3.46
C CYS A 46 -13.06 11.73 -3.12
N ARG A 47 -11.87 12.30 -2.86
CA ARG A 47 -11.73 13.70 -2.48
C ARG A 47 -12.13 14.66 -3.60
N SER A 48 -11.91 14.31 -4.87
CA SER A 48 -12.31 15.15 -6.01
C SER A 48 -13.82 15.31 -6.14
N VAL A 49 -14.61 14.40 -5.57
CA VAL A 49 -16.08 14.47 -5.51
C VAL A 49 -16.60 14.80 -4.11
N GLY A 50 -15.73 15.31 -3.22
CA GLY A 50 -16.12 15.78 -1.89
C GLY A 50 -16.32 14.68 -0.83
N ILE A 51 -15.92 13.43 -1.11
CA ILE A 51 -15.96 12.33 -0.13
C ILE A 51 -14.68 12.35 0.70
N PRO A 52 -14.74 12.51 2.04
CA PRO A 52 -13.57 12.36 2.89
C PRO A 52 -12.99 10.95 2.74
N ALA A 53 -11.70 10.86 2.44
CA ALA A 53 -10.99 9.59 2.31
C ALA A 53 -9.54 9.75 2.77
N ARG A 54 -8.91 8.66 3.20
CA ARG A 54 -7.51 8.65 3.63
C ARG A 54 -6.86 7.30 3.35
N GLU A 55 -5.56 7.34 3.10
CA GLU A 55 -4.69 6.17 3.07
C GLU A 55 -4.37 5.73 4.50
N VAL A 56 -4.14 4.44 4.67
CA VAL A 56 -3.69 3.86 5.95
C VAL A 56 -2.49 2.98 5.69
N PHE A 57 -1.37 3.33 6.31
CA PHE A 57 -0.09 2.66 6.17
C PHE A 57 0.14 1.69 7.31
N GLY A 58 0.72 0.53 7.01
CA GLY A 58 0.98 -0.48 8.03
C GLY A 58 1.72 -1.68 7.50
N ILE A 59 1.59 -2.80 8.20
CA ILE A 59 2.32 -4.03 7.92
C ILE A 59 1.45 -5.27 8.08
N ARG A 60 1.62 -6.26 7.20
CA ARG A 60 0.97 -7.56 7.36
C ARG A 60 1.70 -8.40 8.40
N VAL A 61 0.93 -9.01 9.29
CA VAL A 61 1.41 -9.78 10.44
C VAL A 61 0.92 -11.21 10.45
N LEU A 62 -0.04 -11.57 9.58
CA LEU A 62 -0.60 -12.92 9.51
C LEU A 62 -0.80 -13.36 8.04
N PRO A 63 -0.92 -14.68 7.80
CA PRO A 63 -1.41 -15.21 6.53
C PRO A 63 -2.80 -14.65 6.18
N SER A 64 -3.06 -14.47 4.88
CA SER A 64 -4.35 -14.06 4.33
C SER A 64 -5.28 -15.25 4.26
N SER A 65 -6.54 -15.05 4.62
CA SER A 65 -7.60 -16.03 4.36
C SER A 65 -8.03 -16.04 2.89
N PHE A 66 -7.73 -14.97 2.14
CA PHE A 66 -8.03 -14.87 0.71
C PHE A 66 -7.03 -15.63 -0.13
N SER A 67 -5.73 -15.35 0.00
CA SER A 67 -4.69 -15.83 -0.92
C SER A 67 -3.30 -15.77 -0.30
N GLU A 68 -2.50 -16.82 -0.49
CA GLU A 68 -1.09 -16.81 -0.11
C GLU A 68 -0.33 -15.62 -0.73
N GLY A 69 -0.68 -15.24 -1.97
CA GLY A 69 -0.07 -14.11 -2.68
C GLY A 69 -0.35 -12.74 -2.04
N LEU A 70 -1.37 -12.64 -1.19
CA LEU A 70 -1.73 -11.43 -0.46
C LEU A 70 -1.09 -11.36 0.92
N SER A 71 -0.27 -12.32 1.34
CA SER A 71 0.17 -12.39 2.73
C SER A 71 1.65 -12.62 2.95
N ILE A 72 2.03 -12.60 4.22
CA ILE A 72 3.27 -13.22 4.66
C ILE A 72 3.15 -14.74 4.51
N LYS A 73 4.27 -15.41 4.21
CA LYS A 73 4.28 -16.87 4.13
C LYS A 73 3.88 -17.48 5.49
N PRO A 74 3.04 -18.53 5.53
CA PRO A 74 2.77 -19.27 6.76
C PRO A 74 4.06 -19.67 7.46
N GLY A 75 4.14 -19.42 8.77
CA GLY A 75 5.34 -19.69 9.58
C GLY A 75 6.47 -18.66 9.43
N SER A 76 6.34 -17.62 8.58
CA SER A 76 7.35 -16.58 8.48
C SER A 76 7.44 -15.77 9.77
N LYS A 77 8.65 -15.71 10.35
CA LYS A 77 8.97 -14.79 11.45
C LYS A 77 9.45 -13.44 10.97
N ASP A 78 9.96 -13.36 9.74
CA ASP A 78 10.46 -12.13 9.13
C ASP A 78 9.36 -11.49 8.29
N ILE A 79 8.98 -10.27 8.66
CA ILE A 79 7.94 -9.48 7.99
C ILE A 79 8.50 -8.16 7.43
N THR A 80 9.82 -8.05 7.28
CA THR A 80 10.53 -6.83 6.88
C THR A 80 10.04 -6.24 5.56
N LYS A 81 9.46 -7.04 4.67
CA LYS A 81 8.92 -6.64 3.36
C LYS A 81 7.39 -6.72 3.27
N ALA A 82 6.71 -6.81 4.40
CA ALA A 82 5.27 -7.02 4.48
C ALA A 82 4.47 -5.72 4.59
N GLN A 83 5.10 -4.56 4.35
CA GLN A 83 4.44 -3.27 4.36
C GLN A 83 3.31 -3.25 3.34
N HIS A 84 2.23 -2.59 3.70
CA HIS A 84 1.06 -2.43 2.86
C HIS A 84 0.42 -1.08 3.12
N CYS A 85 -0.28 -0.60 2.12
CA CYS A 85 -1.08 0.61 2.20
C CYS A 85 -2.49 0.25 1.75
N ARG A 86 -3.47 0.70 2.51
CA ARG A 86 -4.90 0.56 2.22
C ARG A 86 -5.52 1.94 2.18
N ALA A 87 -6.82 2.01 1.89
CA ALA A 87 -7.58 3.24 1.98
C ALA A 87 -8.85 3.02 2.79
N GLU A 88 -9.46 4.11 3.22
CA GLU A 88 -10.82 4.16 3.73
C GLU A 88 -11.49 5.48 3.33
N PHE A 89 -12.81 5.46 3.23
CA PHE A 89 -13.62 6.63 2.92
C PHE A 89 -14.78 6.78 3.90
N TRP A 90 -15.29 8.00 4.05
CA TRP A 90 -16.34 8.31 5.01
C TRP A 90 -17.72 8.22 4.35
N ALA A 91 -18.61 7.43 4.95
CA ALA A 91 -20.01 7.31 4.55
C ALA A 91 -20.94 7.21 5.79
N GLY A 92 -20.71 8.06 6.80
CA GLY A 92 -21.33 7.95 8.13
C GLY A 92 -20.48 7.14 9.12
N GLU A 93 -19.56 6.34 8.58
CA GLU A 93 -18.45 5.68 9.27
C GLU A 93 -17.25 5.56 8.32
N TRP A 94 -16.09 5.16 8.83
CA TRP A 94 -14.92 4.87 7.99
C TRP A 94 -15.06 3.50 7.34
N ILE A 95 -15.29 3.48 6.03
CA ILE A 95 -15.47 2.28 5.23
C ILE A 95 -14.12 1.87 4.61
N PRO A 96 -13.61 0.67 4.91
CA PRO A 96 -12.31 0.21 4.41
C PRO A 96 -12.35 -0.20 2.93
N VAL A 97 -11.31 0.13 2.19
CA VAL A 97 -11.13 -0.26 0.78
C VAL A 97 -9.68 -0.70 0.50
N ASP A 98 -9.50 -1.78 -0.27
CA ASP A 98 -8.18 -2.27 -0.69
C ASP A 98 -8.15 -2.64 -2.19
N PRO A 99 -7.96 -1.64 -3.09
CA PRO A 99 -7.89 -1.90 -4.52
C PRO A 99 -6.60 -2.63 -4.94
N ALA A 100 -5.56 -2.53 -4.13
CA ALA A 100 -4.25 -3.11 -4.40
C ALA A 100 -4.24 -4.62 -4.22
N ASP A 101 -4.99 -5.15 -3.25
CA ASP A 101 -5.12 -6.59 -3.05
C ASP A 101 -5.89 -7.26 -4.18
N VAL A 102 -6.86 -6.58 -4.81
CA VAL A 102 -7.53 -7.09 -6.01
C VAL A 102 -6.55 -7.25 -7.18
N THR A 103 -5.75 -6.21 -7.48
CA THR A 103 -4.79 -6.28 -8.61
C THR A 103 -3.61 -7.21 -8.29
N LYS A 104 -3.20 -7.31 -7.03
CA LYS A 104 -2.18 -8.26 -6.58
C LYS A 104 -2.67 -9.70 -6.67
N LEU A 105 -3.94 -9.97 -6.33
CA LEU A 105 -4.56 -11.29 -6.50
C LEU A 105 -4.57 -11.72 -7.96
N ILE A 106 -5.06 -10.84 -8.85
CA ILE A 106 -5.07 -11.06 -10.31
C ILE A 106 -3.67 -11.44 -10.80
N LEU A 107 -2.64 -10.67 -10.40
CA LEU A 107 -1.26 -10.91 -10.82
C LEU A 107 -0.69 -12.22 -10.26
N LYS A 108 -0.82 -12.44 -8.95
CA LYS A 108 -0.19 -13.58 -8.27
C LYS A 108 -0.81 -14.92 -8.63
N GLU A 109 -2.11 -14.94 -8.85
CA GLU A 109 -2.84 -16.16 -9.21
C GLU A 109 -3.10 -16.27 -10.72
N LYS A 110 -2.61 -15.32 -11.52
CA LYS A 110 -2.78 -15.26 -12.98
C LYS A 110 -4.24 -15.39 -13.42
N LEU A 111 -5.15 -14.80 -12.64
CA LEU A 111 -6.59 -14.90 -12.89
C LEU A 111 -7.02 -13.87 -13.94
N PRO A 112 -7.94 -14.21 -14.86
CA PRO A 112 -8.54 -13.22 -15.72
C PRO A 112 -9.39 -12.24 -14.90
N ARG A 113 -9.53 -10.99 -15.36
CA ARG A 113 -10.26 -9.95 -14.64
C ARG A 113 -11.73 -10.30 -14.36
N ASN A 114 -12.36 -11.11 -15.21
CA ASN A 114 -13.76 -11.54 -15.04
C ASN A 114 -13.91 -12.80 -14.18
N HIS A 115 -12.82 -13.36 -13.64
CA HIS A 115 -12.86 -14.58 -12.85
C HIS A 115 -13.76 -14.40 -11.59
N PRO A 116 -14.60 -15.39 -11.23
CA PRO A 116 -15.51 -15.29 -10.07
C PRO A 116 -14.81 -14.88 -8.77
N ARG A 117 -13.60 -15.42 -8.52
CA ARG A 117 -12.78 -15.07 -7.34
C ARG A 117 -12.31 -13.61 -7.34
N VAL A 118 -12.03 -13.04 -8.51
CA VAL A 118 -11.69 -11.61 -8.63
C VAL A 118 -12.92 -10.75 -8.40
N ASN A 119 -14.08 -11.17 -8.91
CA ASN A 119 -15.36 -10.49 -8.63
C ASN A 119 -15.70 -10.51 -7.14
N PHE A 120 -15.47 -11.64 -6.47
CA PHE A 120 -15.62 -11.77 -5.02
C PHE A 120 -14.67 -10.82 -4.28
N ALA A 121 -13.37 -10.83 -4.64
CA ALA A 121 -12.38 -9.94 -4.05
C ALA A 121 -12.73 -8.45 -4.22
N ARG A 122 -13.22 -8.03 -5.40
CA ARG A 122 -13.70 -6.65 -5.64
C ARG A 122 -14.79 -6.24 -4.66
N ARG A 123 -15.79 -7.11 -4.48
CA ARG A 123 -16.92 -6.84 -3.57
C ARG A 123 -16.47 -6.84 -2.12
N TYR A 124 -15.61 -7.78 -1.73
CA TYR A 124 -15.13 -7.87 -0.36
C TYR A 124 -14.24 -6.67 0.01
N PHE A 125 -13.22 -6.38 -0.79
CA PHE A 125 -12.27 -5.28 -0.55
C PHE A 125 -12.84 -3.89 -0.80
N PHE A 126 -14.13 -3.76 -1.11
CA PHE A 126 -14.87 -2.50 -1.08
C PHE A 126 -15.86 -2.56 0.08
N GLY A 127 -15.36 -2.29 1.29
CA GLY A 127 -16.11 -2.44 2.53
C GLY A 127 -15.41 -3.30 3.57
N ASN A 128 -14.33 -4.01 3.21
CA ASN A 128 -13.53 -4.79 4.16
C ASN A 128 -12.03 -4.69 3.88
N TRP A 129 -11.26 -4.96 4.92
CA TRP A 129 -9.84 -5.26 4.87
C TRP A 129 -9.62 -6.72 5.28
N ASP A 130 -8.63 -7.40 4.70
CA ASP A 130 -8.20 -8.71 5.21
C ASP A 130 -7.58 -8.52 6.62
N PRO A 131 -8.10 -9.17 7.68
CA PRO A 131 -7.74 -8.92 9.08
C PRO A 131 -6.40 -9.56 9.50
N HIS A 132 -5.36 -9.31 8.72
CA HIS A 132 -4.02 -9.91 8.88
C HIS A 132 -2.90 -8.87 8.97
N TRP A 133 -3.22 -7.67 9.44
CA TRP A 133 -2.31 -6.53 9.40
C TRP A 133 -2.46 -5.62 10.62
N ILE A 134 -1.46 -4.76 10.85
CA ILE A 134 -1.45 -3.71 11.87
C ILE A 134 -1.28 -2.37 11.15
N ALA A 135 -2.17 -1.43 11.45
CA ALA A 135 -2.09 -0.05 10.99
C ALA A 135 -1.07 0.73 11.85
N TYR A 136 -0.29 1.60 11.22
CA TYR A 136 0.65 2.50 11.88
C TYR A 136 0.12 3.93 11.93
N ASN A 137 -0.28 4.47 10.77
CA ASN A 137 -0.72 5.85 10.62
C ASN A 137 -1.53 6.03 9.33
N TRP A 138 -2.10 7.22 9.17
CA TRP A 138 -2.83 7.67 7.97
C TRP A 138 -2.28 9.00 7.42
N GLY A 139 -1.03 9.32 7.77
CA GLY A 139 -0.42 10.60 7.43
C GLY A 139 0.35 10.56 6.11
N ARG A 140 0.62 11.74 5.56
CA ARG A 140 1.51 12.00 4.43
C ARG A 140 2.41 13.18 4.80
N ASP A 141 3.53 13.32 4.10
CA ASP A 141 4.42 14.49 4.19
C ASP A 141 4.89 14.77 5.63
N PHE A 142 5.41 13.74 6.30
CA PHE A 142 5.85 13.82 7.69
C PHE A 142 7.08 14.71 7.85
N VAL A 143 7.02 15.57 8.86
CA VAL A 143 8.18 16.25 9.45
C VAL A 143 8.46 15.57 10.79
N LEU A 144 9.66 15.00 10.91
CA LEU A 144 10.12 14.28 12.09
C LEU A 144 10.62 15.24 13.17
N GLU A 145 10.75 14.73 14.39
CA GLU A 145 11.44 15.41 15.49
C GLU A 145 12.58 14.49 15.99
N PRO A 146 13.86 14.88 15.83
CA PRO A 146 14.33 16.11 15.18
C PRO A 146 14.01 16.15 13.67
N PRO A 147 13.92 17.35 13.05
CA PRO A 147 13.66 17.48 11.62
C PRO A 147 14.67 16.72 10.77
N GLN A 148 14.15 15.91 9.84
CA GLN A 148 14.95 15.25 8.83
C GLN A 148 15.56 16.27 7.85
N ARG A 149 16.72 15.95 7.26
CA ARG A 149 17.44 16.80 6.29
C ARG A 149 16.88 16.74 4.87
N VAL A 150 16.02 15.78 4.59
CA VAL A 150 15.30 15.66 3.32
C VAL A 150 13.96 16.40 3.37
N LYS A 151 13.32 16.51 2.20
CA LYS A 151 11.93 16.95 2.11
C LYS A 151 11.02 16.09 3.02
N PRO A 152 9.85 16.59 3.45
CA PRO A 152 8.90 15.80 4.24
C PRO A 152 8.71 14.39 3.68
N LEU A 153 8.68 13.40 4.57
CA LEU A 153 8.55 12.01 4.17
C LEU A 153 7.13 11.79 3.66
N ASN A 154 6.96 11.69 2.35
CA ASN A 154 5.66 11.48 1.72
C ASN A 154 4.93 10.26 2.33
N LEU A 155 5.65 9.17 2.62
CA LEU A 155 5.11 7.98 3.30
C LEU A 155 5.98 7.60 4.50
N PHE A 156 5.35 7.21 5.62
CA PHE A 156 6.06 6.72 6.80
C PHE A 156 5.58 5.33 7.24
N GLY A 157 5.83 4.35 6.38
CA GLY A 157 5.62 2.91 6.66
C GLY A 157 6.91 2.09 6.75
N TYR A 158 8.06 2.73 6.52
CA TYR A 158 9.39 2.12 6.53
C TYR A 158 10.26 2.82 7.57
N PRO A 159 11.22 2.12 8.20
CA PRO A 159 12.20 2.76 9.07
C PRO A 159 12.96 3.87 8.32
N TYR A 160 13.21 4.98 8.99
CA TYR A 160 13.97 6.10 8.45
C TYR A 160 15.23 6.33 9.27
N ALA A 161 16.35 6.63 8.62
CA ALA A 161 17.60 6.96 9.28
C ALA A 161 18.51 7.82 8.39
N GLU A 162 19.33 8.64 9.03
CA GLU A 162 20.37 9.45 8.40
C GLU A 162 21.74 9.16 9.04
N VAL A 163 22.79 9.12 8.23
CA VAL A 163 24.19 9.02 8.71
C VAL A 163 24.95 10.25 8.23
N LYS A 164 25.46 11.05 9.17
CA LYS A 164 26.12 12.34 8.87
C LYS A 164 25.24 13.29 8.03
N GLY A 165 23.92 13.17 8.19
CA GLY A 165 22.94 13.97 7.44
C GLY A 165 22.58 13.43 6.05
N GLU A 166 23.14 12.30 5.64
CA GLU A 166 22.75 11.62 4.41
C GLU A 166 21.67 10.57 4.71
N PRO A 167 20.50 10.63 4.04
CA PRO A 167 19.45 9.63 4.21
C PRO A 167 19.90 8.25 3.73
N LEU A 168 19.63 7.21 4.53
CA LEU A 168 19.78 5.82 4.08
C LEU A 168 18.59 5.43 3.20
N ASN A 169 18.79 4.56 2.20
CA ASN A 169 17.71 4.11 1.33
C ASN A 169 16.70 3.21 2.10
N TRP A 170 15.65 3.81 2.65
CA TRP A 170 14.66 3.12 3.48
C TRP A 170 13.76 2.13 2.73
N LEU A 171 13.71 2.22 1.40
CA LEU A 171 12.96 1.29 0.55
C LEU A 171 13.78 0.04 0.18
N GLU A 172 15.09 0.04 0.47
CA GLU A 172 15.99 -1.05 0.16
C GLU A 172 16.59 -1.66 1.44
N PRO A 173 15.92 -2.64 2.06
CA PRO A 173 16.37 -3.22 3.34
C PRO A 173 17.70 -3.99 3.25
N LYS A 174 18.29 -4.13 2.06
CA LYS A 174 19.61 -4.72 1.86
C LYS A 174 20.74 -3.72 2.07
N SER A 175 20.53 -2.46 1.67
CA SER A 175 21.51 -1.38 1.83
C SER A 175 21.30 -0.65 3.16
N PHE A 176 20.04 -0.46 3.58
CA PHE A 176 19.69 -0.08 4.96
C PHE A 176 19.22 -1.31 5.73
N VAL A 177 20.14 -2.00 6.41
CA VAL A 177 19.85 -3.30 7.04
C VAL A 177 19.00 -3.12 8.30
N TYR A 178 17.72 -3.47 8.21
CA TYR A 178 16.83 -3.64 9.35
C TYR A 178 16.03 -4.94 9.22
N ARG A 179 15.47 -5.41 10.34
CA ARG A 179 14.60 -6.59 10.36
C ARG A 179 13.39 -6.36 11.27
N ILE A 180 12.20 -6.66 10.75
CA ILE A 180 10.96 -6.66 11.52
C ILE A 180 10.58 -8.12 11.77
N LYS A 181 10.44 -8.51 13.04
CA LYS A 181 10.12 -9.87 13.43
C LYS A 181 8.80 -9.95 14.19
N LEU A 182 8.04 -11.00 13.90
CA LEU A 182 6.97 -11.45 14.79
C LEU A 182 7.60 -12.19 15.98
N VAL A 183 7.28 -11.73 17.19
CA VAL A 183 7.71 -12.36 18.45
C VAL A 183 6.42 -12.81 19.15
N ARG A 184 6.37 -14.07 19.59
CA ARG A 184 5.27 -14.51 20.47
C ARG A 184 5.52 -13.89 21.83
N ALA A 185 4.51 -13.19 22.35
CA ALA A 185 4.47 -12.77 23.75
C ALA A 185 4.40 -13.99 24.67
#